data_AF-A0A399DRW2-F1
#
_entry.id   AF-A0A399DRW2-F1
#
_cell.length_a   1.000
_cell.length_b   1.000
_cell.length_c   1.000
_cell.angle_alpha   90.00
_cell.angle_beta   90.00
_cell.angle_gamma   90.00
#
_symmetry.space_group_name_H-M   'P 1'
#
loop_
_entity.id
_entity.type
_entity.pdbx_description
1 polymer ?
#
loop_
_entity_poly.entity_id
_entity_poly.type
_entity_poly.pdbx_seq_one_letter_code
_entity_poly.pdbx_strand_id
1 'polypeptide(L)'
;MLHVDSLLSGSQRAWFLGRHPLVSRYYFTYNTRSSSILLWYCQYVKVTISWKLKEFLEREGITAYRLQTDLKERVGAQTIYVWVRNPPKRPDLGILAAILGQLSEYTGRRVGLGEVLEVSYE
;
A
#
# COMPACT_ATOMS: atom_id res chain seq x y z
N MET A 1 29.03 -17.46 -33.17
CA MET A 1 29.86 -16.41 -33.80
C MET A 1 29.05 -15.83 -34.95
N LEU A 2 28.38 -14.71 -34.70
CA LEU A 2 27.68 -13.93 -35.73
C LEU A 2 28.04 -12.47 -35.50
N HIS A 3 28.42 -11.82 -36.60
CA HIS A 3 28.89 -10.45 -36.74
C HIS A 3 27.99 -9.44 -36.03
N VAL A 4 28.64 -8.48 -35.34
CA VAL A 4 28.04 -7.24 -34.87
C VAL A 4 28.96 -6.11 -35.31
N ASP A 5 28.54 -5.41 -36.35
CA ASP A 5 28.88 -4.02 -36.68
C ASP A 5 27.58 -3.51 -37.32
N SER A 6 26.99 -2.38 -36.98
CA SER A 6 27.49 -1.13 -36.42
C SER A 6 26.28 -0.24 -36.09
N LEU A 7 26.55 0.90 -35.44
CA LEU A 7 25.66 2.02 -35.10
C LEU A 7 25.07 2.01 -33.68
N LEU A 8 25.97 2.28 -32.74
CA LEU A 8 25.64 3.01 -31.52
C LEU A 8 25.70 4.52 -31.81
N SER A 9 24.56 5.20 -31.66
CA SER A 9 24.56 6.55 -31.07
C SER A 9 23.30 6.71 -30.24
N GLY A 10 23.43 6.64 -28.92
CA GLY A 10 22.30 6.78 -28.02
C GLY A 10 22.46 5.94 -26.76
N SER A 11 23.15 6.53 -25.79
CA SER A 11 23.32 6.06 -24.43
C SER A 11 22.04 5.48 -23.81
N GLN A 12 22.00 4.17 -23.53
CA GLN A 12 21.95 3.61 -22.17
C GLN A 12 21.71 2.09 -22.22
N ARG A 13 22.57 1.36 -21.52
CA ARG A 13 22.51 -0.09 -21.33
C ARG A 13 21.29 -0.47 -20.50
N ALA A 14 20.58 -1.53 -20.90
CA ALA A 14 19.79 -2.34 -19.98
C ALA A 14 20.13 -3.81 -20.20
N TRP A 15 20.84 -4.40 -19.24
CA TRP A 15 21.14 -5.83 -19.18
C TRP A 15 20.17 -6.56 -18.23
N PHE A 16 20.01 -7.86 -18.50
CA PHE A 16 19.34 -8.95 -17.75
C PHE A 16 17.80 -8.90 -17.67
N LEU A 17 17.06 -9.88 -18.22
CA LEU A 17 16.96 -11.33 -17.92
C LEU A 17 16.51 -11.62 -16.47
N GLY A 18 15.20 -11.75 -16.31
CA GLY A 18 14.53 -12.33 -15.14
C GLY A 18 13.02 -12.31 -15.34
N ARG A 19 12.40 -13.47 -15.60
CA ARG A 19 10.93 -13.61 -15.55
C ARG A 19 10.50 -13.53 -14.08
N HIS A 20 9.95 -12.39 -13.68
CA HIS A 20 9.18 -12.25 -12.44
C HIS A 20 7.75 -11.88 -12.82
N PRO A 21 6.70 -12.54 -12.29
CA PRO A 21 5.33 -12.39 -12.79
C PRO A 21 4.63 -11.09 -12.36
N LEU A 22 5.36 -10.08 -11.85
CA LEU A 22 4.78 -8.90 -11.20
C LEU A 22 5.49 -7.59 -11.59
N VAL A 23 5.65 -7.31 -12.89
CA VAL A 23 6.16 -6.00 -13.33
C VAL A 23 5.35 -5.51 -14.54
N SER A 24 4.33 -4.71 -14.26
CA SER A 24 3.72 -3.84 -15.28
C SER A 24 4.75 -2.75 -15.62
N ARG A 25 5.24 -2.78 -16.85
CA ARG A 25 6.26 -1.87 -17.38
C ARG A 25 5.71 -0.44 -17.42
N TYR A 26 6.16 0.41 -16.50
CA TYR A 26 6.09 1.85 -16.69
C TYR A 26 7.16 2.28 -17.69
N TYR A 27 6.76 2.70 -18.88
CA TYR A 27 7.56 3.59 -19.72
C TYR A 27 6.84 4.93 -19.77
N PHE A 28 7.44 5.92 -19.13
CA PHE A 28 7.04 7.30 -19.24
C PHE A 28 8.02 7.96 -20.23
N THR A 29 7.56 8.19 -21.46
CA THR A 29 8.28 9.04 -22.41
C THR A 29 7.29 10.05 -22.98
N TYR A 30 7.35 11.29 -22.50
CA TYR A 30 6.72 12.41 -23.18
C TYR A 30 7.60 12.81 -24.37
N ASN A 31 7.15 12.61 -25.61
CA ASN A 31 7.37 13.60 -26.66
C ASN A 31 6.38 13.41 -27.84
N THR A 32 5.93 14.54 -28.35
CA THR A 32 4.77 14.76 -29.22
C THR A 32 5.11 14.56 -30.70
N ARG A 33 4.36 13.69 -31.40
CA ARG A 33 3.73 13.93 -32.72
C ARG A 33 3.21 12.64 -33.36
N SER A 34 1.94 12.71 -33.78
CA SER A 34 1.26 11.87 -34.77
C SER A 34 0.99 10.39 -34.46
N SER A 35 -0.24 10.17 -33.97
CA SER A 35 -1.26 9.29 -34.57
C SER A 35 -0.83 7.94 -35.14
N SER A 36 -0.89 6.91 -34.30
CA SER A 36 -1.24 5.53 -34.70
C SER A 36 -1.92 4.88 -33.49
N ILE A 37 -3.23 4.68 -33.62
CA ILE A 37 -4.15 4.26 -32.55
C ILE A 37 -3.83 2.82 -32.14
N LEU A 38 -2.99 2.66 -31.13
CA LEU A 38 -3.03 1.48 -30.26
C LEU A 38 -3.95 1.86 -29.10
N LEU A 39 -5.23 1.48 -29.22
CA LEU A 39 -6.16 1.46 -28.10
C LEU A 39 -5.65 0.45 -27.06
N TRP A 40 -4.68 0.89 -26.26
CA TRP A 40 -4.33 0.26 -25.01
C TRP A 40 -5.56 0.36 -24.12
N TYR A 41 -6.31 -0.75 -24.03
CA TYR A 41 -7.28 -0.96 -22.96
C TYR A 41 -6.49 -0.99 -21.65
N CYS A 42 -6.34 0.17 -21.02
CA CYS A 42 -5.91 0.25 -19.64
C CYS A 42 -7.09 -0.23 -18.79
N GLN A 43 -7.14 -1.54 -18.55
CA GLN A 43 -8.16 -2.11 -17.69
C GLN A 43 -7.92 -1.57 -16.28
N TYR A 44 -8.78 -0.65 -15.85
CA TYR A 44 -8.70 -0.04 -14.53
C TYR A 44 -9.08 -1.10 -13.50
N VAL A 45 -8.07 -1.64 -12.81
CA VAL A 45 -8.30 -2.50 -11.64
C VAL A 45 -8.78 -1.59 -10.51
N LYS A 46 -9.98 -1.85 -10.00
CA LYS A 46 -10.53 -1.08 -8.90
C LYS A 46 -9.98 -1.68 -7.60
N VAL A 47 -9.20 -0.88 -6.87
CA VAL A 47 -8.66 -1.28 -5.58
C VAL A 47 -9.58 -0.77 -4.47
N THR A 48 -10.09 -1.68 -3.67
CA THR A 48 -10.90 -1.37 -2.48
C THR A 48 -10.09 -1.68 -1.23
N ILE A 49 -9.95 -0.70 -0.34
CA ILE A 49 -9.30 -0.89 0.97
C ILE A 49 -10.39 -0.93 2.04
N SER A 50 -10.47 -2.05 2.76
CA SER A 50 -11.39 -2.23 3.88
C SER A 50 -10.64 -2.08 5.20
N TRP A 51 -11.20 -1.28 6.11
CA TRP A 51 -10.64 -1.04 7.44
C TRP A 51 -11.17 -2.08 8.42
N LYS A 52 -10.26 -2.78 9.11
CA LYS A 52 -10.56 -3.94 9.96
C LYS A 52 -10.15 -3.77 11.43
N LEU A 53 -9.87 -2.54 11.86
CA LEU A 53 -9.42 -2.28 13.22
C LEU A 53 -10.45 -2.70 14.27
N LYS A 54 -11.74 -2.49 14.00
CA LYS A 54 -12.81 -2.85 14.93
C LYS A 54 -12.87 -4.36 15.13
N GLU A 55 -12.89 -5.10 14.03
CA GLU A 55 -12.95 -6.56 14.03
C GLU A 55 -11.71 -7.17 14.70
N PHE A 56 -10.53 -6.56 14.48
CA PHE A 56 -9.31 -6.95 15.17
C PHE A 56 -9.43 -6.79 16.69
N LEU A 57 -9.88 -5.62 17.15
CA LEU A 57 -10.04 -5.32 18.58
C LEU A 57 -11.04 -6.26 19.24
N GLU A 58 -12.17 -6.53 18.59
CA GLU A 58 -13.20 -7.46 19.08
C GLU A 58 -12.66 -8.89 19.19
N ARG A 59 -11.91 -9.36 18.19
CA ARG A 59 -11.31 -10.70 18.18
C ARG A 59 -10.28 -10.91 19.30
N GLU A 60 -9.45 -9.91 19.57
CA GLU A 60 -8.40 -9.97 20.60
C GLU A 60 -8.92 -9.56 21.99
N GLY A 61 -10.20 -9.21 22.13
CA GLY A 61 -10.81 -8.80 23.41
C GLY A 61 -10.30 -7.44 23.93
N ILE A 62 -9.82 -6.57 23.04
CA ILE A 62 -9.24 -5.27 23.37
C ILE A 62 -10.30 -4.18 23.20
N THR A 63 -10.52 -3.37 24.23
CA THR A 63 -11.45 -2.25 24.12
C THR A 63 -10.80 -1.03 23.46
N ALA A 64 -11.56 -0.29 22.66
CA ALA A 64 -11.11 0.98 22.09
C ALA A 64 -10.71 2.01 23.18
N TYR A 65 -11.36 1.92 24.35
CA TYR A 65 -11.02 2.71 25.52
C TYR A 65 -9.59 2.43 26.00
N ARG A 66 -9.24 1.15 26.16
CA ARG A 66 -7.89 0.75 26.61
C ARG A 66 -6.81 1.25 25.66
N LEU A 67 -7.04 1.08 24.35
CA LEU A 67 -6.13 1.58 23.32
C LEU A 67 -5.97 3.11 23.38
N GLN A 68 -7.06 3.83 23.65
CA GLN A 68 -7.05 5.29 23.81
C GLN A 68 -6.32 5.73 25.07
N THR A 69 -6.50 5.04 26.19
CA THR A 69 -5.82 5.35 27.46
C THR A 69 -4.31 5.20 27.31
N ASP A 70 -3.85 4.12 26.68
CA ASP A 70 -2.42 3.83 26.56
C ASP A 70 -1.73 4.70 25.49
N LEU A 71 -2.48 5.19 24.50
CA LEU A 71 -1.98 6.09 23.46
C LEU A 71 -2.27 7.58 23.68
N LYS A 72 -2.82 7.98 24.84
CA LYS A 72 -3.30 9.35 25.09
C LYS A 72 -2.29 10.47 24.84
N GLU A 73 -1.00 10.20 24.97
CA GLU A 73 0.09 11.17 24.76
C GLU A 73 0.53 11.26 23.30
N ARG A 74 0.21 10.24 22.49
CA ARG A 74 0.64 10.10 21.09
C ARG A 74 -0.49 10.30 20.10
N VAL A 75 -1.74 10.05 20.52
CA VAL A 75 -2.91 10.07 19.67
C VAL A 75 -4.04 10.81 20.38
N GLY A 76 -4.68 11.73 19.66
CA GLY A 76 -5.85 12.44 20.17
C GLY A 76 -6.96 11.47 20.61
N ALA A 77 -7.56 11.74 21.77
CA ALA A 77 -8.57 10.89 22.40
C ALA A 77 -9.72 10.49 21.47
N GLN A 78 -10.16 11.41 20.60
CA GLN A 78 -11.26 11.15 19.68
C GLN A 78 -10.83 10.32 18.46
N THR A 79 -9.55 10.39 18.05
CA THR A 79 -9.06 9.77 16.81
C THR A 79 -9.28 8.26 16.83
N ILE A 80 -8.95 7.59 17.94
CA ILE A 80 -9.09 6.14 18.06
C ILE A 80 -10.56 5.72 17.97
N TYR A 81 -11.44 6.39 18.72
CA TYR A 81 -12.87 6.09 18.64
C TYR A 81 -13.46 6.36 17.25
N VAL A 82 -13.03 7.44 16.59
CA VAL A 82 -13.45 7.74 15.22
C VAL A 82 -12.97 6.65 14.27
N TRP A 83 -11.71 6.22 14.36
CA TRP A 83 -11.13 5.21 13.47
C TRP A 83 -11.70 3.81 13.69
N VAL A 84 -12.10 3.47 14.91
CA VAL A 84 -12.79 2.19 15.18
C VAL A 84 -14.19 2.18 14.57
N ARG A 85 -14.88 3.33 14.56
CA ARG A 85 -16.26 3.40 14.02
C ARG A 85 -16.31 3.67 12.52
N ASN A 86 -15.40 4.50 12.03
CA ASN A 86 -15.41 5.04 10.69
C ASN A 86 -14.01 4.91 10.07
N PRO A 87 -13.89 4.30 8.88
CA PRO A 87 -12.63 4.27 8.14
C PRO A 87 -12.14 5.70 7.85
N PRO A 88 -10.90 6.07 8.19
CA PRO A 88 -10.36 7.37 7.80
C PRO A 88 -10.14 7.43 6.28
N LYS A 89 -10.56 8.54 5.64
CA LYS A 89 -10.28 8.76 4.20
C LYS A 89 -8.78 8.85 3.89
N ARG A 90 -8.00 9.39 4.83
CA ARG A 90 -6.54 9.52 4.78
C ARG A 90 -6.00 9.21 6.18
N PRO A 91 -5.59 7.97 6.47
CA PRO A 91 -5.01 7.65 7.77
C PRO A 91 -3.66 8.35 7.91
N ASP A 92 -3.44 8.98 9.06
CA ASP A 92 -2.12 9.45 9.45
C ASP A 92 -1.23 8.23 9.71
N LEU A 93 -0.11 8.12 9.00
CA LEU A 93 0.77 6.95 9.09
C LEU A 93 1.50 6.86 10.44
N GLY A 94 1.75 7.98 11.11
CA GLY A 94 2.35 8.01 12.45
C GLY A 94 1.39 7.49 13.50
N ILE A 95 0.12 7.92 13.45
CA ILE A 95 -0.93 7.41 14.32
C ILE A 95 -1.18 5.92 14.07
N LEU A 96 -1.21 5.51 12.80
CA LEU A 96 -1.36 4.08 12.44
C LEU A 96 -0.20 3.24 12.96
N ALA A 97 1.04 3.71 12.82
CA ALA A 97 2.22 3.03 13.37
C ALA A 97 2.15 2.91 14.90
N ALA A 98 1.71 3.97 15.60
CA ALA A 98 1.53 3.94 17.06
C ALA A 98 0.48 2.91 17.47
N ILE A 99 -0.66 2.85 16.76
CA ILE A 99 -1.70 1.85 17.00
C ILE A 99 -1.16 0.43 16.79
N LEU A 100 -0.50 0.17 15.65
CA LEU A 100 0.08 -1.16 15.36
C LEU A 100 1.11 -1.59 16.41
N GLY A 101 1.94 -0.64 16.88
CA GLY A 101 2.88 -0.87 17.97
C GLY A 101 2.15 -1.31 19.25
N GLN A 102 1.13 -0.56 19.67
CA GLN A 102 0.36 -0.88 20.87
C GLN A 102 -0.38 -2.22 20.75
N LEU A 103 -0.95 -2.53 19.58
CA LEU A 103 -1.58 -3.82 19.34
C LEU A 103 -0.57 -4.97 19.40
N SER A 104 0.67 -4.74 18.97
CA SER A 104 1.73 -5.73 19.07
C SER A 104 2.12 -5.99 20.53
N GLU A 105 2.14 -4.95 21.36
CA GLU A 105 2.38 -5.08 22.81
C GLU A 105 1.25 -5.88 23.50
N TYR A 106 -0.01 -5.60 23.16
CA TYR A 106 -1.15 -6.32 23.75
C TYR A 106 -1.21 -7.79 23.38
N THR A 107 -0.85 -8.12 22.14
CA THR A 107 -0.97 -9.49 21.61
C THR A 107 0.31 -10.32 21.80
N GLY A 108 1.43 -9.70 22.19
CA GLY A 108 2.73 -10.37 22.32
C GLY A 108 3.33 -10.83 20.99
N ARG A 109 2.73 -10.44 19.85
CA ARG A 109 3.18 -10.75 18.49
C ARG A 109 3.23 -9.49 17.65
N ARG A 110 4.03 -9.51 16.58
CA ARG A 110 4.08 -8.37 15.65
C ARG A 110 2.77 -8.27 14.87
N VAL A 111 2.04 -7.17 15.05
CA VAL A 111 0.82 -6.85 14.29
C VAL A 111 1.21 -5.99 13.08
N GLY A 112 0.88 -6.47 11.88
CA GLY A 112 1.16 -5.79 10.62
C GLY A 112 -0.06 -5.11 10.01
N LEU A 113 0.15 -4.33 8.94
CA LEU A 113 -0.93 -3.64 8.23
C LEU A 113 -2.02 -4.59 7.73
N GLY A 114 -1.65 -5.78 7.23
CA GLY A 114 -2.61 -6.77 6.71
C GLY A 114 -3.57 -7.35 7.75
N GLU A 115 -3.33 -7.14 9.04
CA GLU A 115 -4.24 -7.58 10.11
C GLU A 115 -5.35 -6.55 10.38
N VAL A 116 -5.12 -5.28 10.02
CA VAL A 116 -6.03 -4.15 10.28
C VAL A 116 -6.55 -3.50 8.99
N LEU A 117 -5.97 -3.85 7.84
CA LEU A 117 -6.35 -3.42 6.50
C LEU A 117 -6.48 -4.64 5.60
N GLU A 118 -7.55 -4.66 4.81
CA GLU A 118 -7.77 -5.65 3.77
C GLU A 118 -7.77 -4.92 2.42
N VAL A 119 -7.04 -5.46 1.45
CA VAL A 119 -6.95 -4.90 0.09
C VAL A 119 -7.57 -5.91 -0.87
N SER A 120 -8.64 -5.48 -1.55
CA SER A 120 -9.35 -6.26 -2.54
C SER A 120 -9.22 -5.63 -3.92
N TYR A 121 -9.06 -6.47 -4.94
CA TYR A 121 -8.94 -6.07 -6.33
C TYR A 121 -10.20 -6.55 -7.08
N GLU A 122 -10.94 -5.62 -7.67
CA GLU A 122 -12.11 -5.87 -8.53
C GLU A 122 -11.78 -5.57 -10.00
#